data_AF-A0A1I5BFK1-F1
#
_entry.id   AF-A0A1I5BFK1-F1
#
_cell.length_a   1.000
_cell.length_b   1.000
_cell.length_c   1.000
_cell.angle_alpha   90.00
_cell.angle_beta   90.00
_cell.angle_gamma   90.00
#
_symmetry.space_group_name_H-M   'P 1'
#
loop_
_entity.id
_entity.type
_entity.pdbx_description
1 polymer ?
#
loop_
_entity_poly.entity_id
_entity_poly.type
_entity_poly.pdbx_seq_one_letter_code
_entity_poly.pdbx_strand_id
1 'polypeptide(L)' 'MLRCASKGKVMVSINDHPDIRQCFADFWMEGLDIKYSTAHAAPQTSRELVICNWDAGTAGGLF' A
#
# COMPACT_ATOMS: atom_id res chain seq x y z
N MET A 1 -24.23 -8.10 -5.83
CA MET A 1 -22.90 -8.40 -5.26
C MET A 1 -22.73 -7.56 -4.01
N LEU A 2 -22.81 -8.15 -2.81
CA LEU A 2 -22.60 -7.41 -1.56
C LEU A 2 -21.11 -7.08 -1.47
N ARG A 3 -20.75 -5.79 -1.43
CA ARG A 3 -19.39 -5.37 -1.10
C ARG A 3 -19.26 -5.39 0.42
N CYS A 4 -18.39 -6.25 0.96
CA CYS A 4 -18.01 -6.16 2.37
C CYS A 4 -17.16 -4.90 2.56
N ALA A 5 -17.65 -3.96 3.37
CA ALA A 5 -16.92 -2.77 3.77
C ALA A 5 -16.39 -2.95 5.20
N SER A 6 -15.12 -2.59 5.42
CA SER A 6 -14.54 -2.53 6.76
C SER A 6 -15.24 -1.45 7.59
N LYS A 7 -15.56 -1.75 8.86
CA LYS A 7 -16.25 -0.82 9.77
C LYS A 7 -15.32 0.22 10.42
N GLY A 8 -14.03 0.19 10.12
CA GLY A 8 -13.02 1.08 10.71
C GLY A 8 -11.92 1.44 9.72
N LYS A 9 -10.94 2.21 10.19
CA LYS A 9 -9.75 2.57 9.42
C LYS A 9 -8.86 1.33 9.21
N VAL A 10 -8.48 1.07 7.97
CA VAL A 10 -7.65 -0.06 7.55
C VAL A 10 -6.47 0.47 6.74
N MET A 11 -5.27 0.06 7.15
CA MET A 11 -4.02 0.31 6.45
C MET A 11 -3.37 -1.02 6.11
N VAL A 12 -2.86 -1.15 4.89
CA VAL A 12 -2.06 -2.30 4.46
C VAL A 12 -0.78 -1.81 3.78
N SER A 13 0.36 -2.43 4.12
CA SER A 13 1.61 -2.29 3.35
C SER A 13 1.83 -3.57 2.54
N ILE A 14 2.21 -3.42 1.29
CA ILE A 14 2.47 -4.52 0.35
C ILE A 14 3.55 -4.11 -0.66
N ASN A 15 4.20 -5.07 -1.32
CA ASN A 15 5.11 -4.75 -2.42
C ASN A 15 4.39 -3.94 -3.51
N ASP A 16 5.03 -2.89 -4.00
CA ASP A 16 4.49 -2.00 -5.02
C ASP A 16 4.52 -2.70 -6.41
N HIS A 17 3.33 -3.00 -6.94
CA HIS A 17 3.15 -3.62 -8.25
C HIS A 17 2.03 -2.90 -9.02
N PRO A 18 2.13 -2.73 -10.35
CA PRO A 18 1.09 -2.08 -11.16
C PRO A 18 -0.30 -2.71 -10.95
N ASP A 19 -0.38 -4.05 -10.91
CA ASP A 19 -1.65 -4.76 -10.71
C ASP A 19 -2.26 -4.47 -9.33
N ILE A 20 -1.44 -4.27 -8.30
CA ILE A 20 -1.92 -3.90 -6.96
C ILE A 20 -2.48 -2.48 -7.00
N ARG A 21 -1.74 -1.52 -7.60
CA ARG A 21 -2.23 -0.14 -7.76
C ARG A 21 -3.55 -0.09 -8.54
N GLN A 22 -3.72 -0.93 -9.55
CA GLN A 22 -4.97 -1.02 -10.30
C GLN A 22 -6.12 -1.58 -9.44
N CYS A 23 -5.88 -2.66 -8.69
CA CYS A 23 -6.89 -3.25 -7.79
C CYS A 23 -7.39 -2.29 -6.71
N PHE A 24 -6.53 -1.37 -6.26
CA PHE A 24 -6.82 -0.41 -5.19
C PHE A 24 -6.89 1.05 -5.67
N ALA A 25 -7.14 1.29 -6.96
CA ALA A 25 -7.09 2.64 -7.56
C ALA A 25 -8.04 3.66 -6.91
N ASP A 26 -9.12 3.21 -6.28
CA ASP A 26 -10.10 4.05 -5.59
C ASP A 26 -9.70 4.40 -4.13
N PHE A 27 -8.56 3.89 -3.64
CA PHE A 27 -8.07 4.11 -2.29
C PHE A 27 -6.90 5.09 -2.27
N TRP A 28 -6.70 5.74 -1.12
CA TRP A 28 -5.52 6.55 -0.91
C TRP A 28 -4.28 5.65 -0.84
N MET A 29 -3.21 6.03 -1.52
CA MET A 29 -1.99 5.24 -1.61
C MET A 29 -0.73 6.10 -1.54
N GLU A 30 0.31 5.60 -0.87
CA GLU A 30 1.64 6.22 -0.81
C GLU A 30 2.74 5.16 -0.98
N GLY A 31 3.70 5.43 -1.87
CA GLY A 31 4.84 4.55 -2.09
C GLY A 31 5.99 4.89 -1.14
N LEU A 32 6.57 3.87 -0.50
CA LEU A 32 7.70 4.00 0.42
C LEU A 32 8.94 3.33 -0.17
N ASP A 33 10.07 4.05 -0.14
CA ASP A 33 11.36 3.54 -0.57
C ASP A 33 12.00 2.68 0.52
N ILE A 34 11.48 1.46 0.69
CA ILE A 34 12.00 0.48 1.65
C ILE A 34 12.73 -0.63 0.87
N LYS A 35 14.06 -0.64 0.94
CA LYS A 35 14.87 -1.66 0.29
C LYS A 35 14.95 -2.91 1.17
N TYR A 36 14.20 -3.94 0.83
CA TYR A 36 14.42 -5.28 1.39
C TYR A 36 15.47 -6.04 0.58
N SER A 37 16.50 -6.55 1.26
CA SER A 37 17.39 -7.58 0.71
C SER A 37 16.94 -8.94 1.24
N THR A 38 16.32 -9.78 0.40
CA THR A 38 16.09 -11.18 0.76
C THR A 38 17.41 -11.95 0.65
N ALA A 39 17.81 -12.68 1.70
CA ALA A 39 19.09 -13.38 1.78
C ALA A 39 19.33 -14.46 0.69
N HIS A 40 18.34 -14.76 -0.15
CA HIS A 40 18.38 -15.88 -1.11
C HIS A 40 18.04 -15.52 -2.57
N ALA A 41 17.83 -14.24 -2.90
CA ALA A 41 17.61 -13.80 -4.28
C ALA A 41 18.43 -12.55 -4.60
N ALA A 42 18.83 -12.38 -5.86
CA ALA A 42 19.56 -11.20 -6.33
C ALA A 42 18.85 -9.92 -5.86
N PRO A 43 19.57 -8.87 -5.46
CA PRO A 43 18.99 -7.66 -4.88
C PRO A 43 18.08 -6.96 -5.91
N GLN A 44 16.80 -7.31 -5.90
CA GLN A 44 15.77 -6.54 -6.55
C GLN A 44 15.37 -5.42 -5.62
N THR A 45 15.40 -4.19 -6.13
CA THR A 45 14.85 -3.04 -5.42
C THR A 45 13.33 -3.22 -5.44
N SER A 46 12.78 -3.83 -4.39
CA SER A 46 11.35 -3.79 -4.12
C SER A 46 11.03 -2.46 -3.44
N ARG A 47 9.92 -1.82 -3.82
CA ARG A 47 9.35 -0.67 -3.11
C ARG A 47 8.12 -1.17 -2.37
N GLU A 48 7.76 -0.54 -1.24
CA GLU A 48 6.50 -0.83 -0.56
C GLU A 48 5.44 0.20 -0.95
N LEU A 49 4.18 -0.20 -0.91
CA LEU A 49 2.99 0.60 -1.16
C LEU A 49 2.08 0.49 0.06
N VAL A 50 1.77 1.64 0.66
CA VAL A 50 0.78 1.76 1.72
C VAL A 50 -0.56 2.13 1.09
N ILE A 51 -1.62 1.45 1.48
CA ILE A 51 -3.00 1.66 1.00
C ILE A 51 -3.90 1.88 2.22
N CYS A 52 -4.70 2.95 2.20
CA CYS A 52 -5.60 3.33 3.28
C CYS A 52 -7.05 3.44 2.80
N ASN A 53 -8.00 2.99 3.61
CA ASN A 53 -9.44 3.22 3.38
C ASN A 53 -9.96 4.58 3.87
N TRP A 54 -9.05 5.49 4.19
CA TRP A 54 -9.31 6.89 4.50
C TRP A 54 -8.24 7.75 3.81
N ASP A 55 -8.52 9.03 3.64
CA ASP A 55 -7.54 9.97 3.11
C ASP A 55 -6.51 10.33 4.19
N ALA A 56 -5.35 9.68 4.16
CA ALA A 56 -4.27 9.94 5.11
C ALA A 56 -3.60 11.30 4.85
N GLY A 57 -3.67 11.84 3.63
CA GLY A 57 -3.16 13.18 3.32
C GLY A 57 -3.84 14.28 4.14
N THR A 58 -5.15 14.15 4.37
CA THR A 58 -5.90 15.09 5.23
C THR A 58 -5.54 15.01 6.72
N ALA A 59 -4.86 13.93 7.13
CA ALA A 59 -4.45 13.71 8.51
C ALA A 59 -3.00 14.15 8.79
N GLY A 60 -2.32 14.77 7.81
CA GLY A 60 -0.90 15.14 7.90
C GLY A 60 0.04 14.19 7.15
N GLY A 61 -0.51 13.16 6.49
CA GLY A 61 0.25 12.08 5.86
C GLY A 61 0.16 10.79 6.69
N LEU A 62 1.14 9.90 6.49
CA LEU A 62 1.25 8.68 7.29
C LEU A 62 1.72 8.94 8.74
N PHE A 63 2.31 10.12 9.02
CA PHE A 63 2.96 10.47 10.27
C PHE A 63 2.62 11.89 10.73
#